data_AF-X1BPT0-F1
#
_entry.id   AF-X1BPT0-F1
#
_cell.length_a   1.000
_cell.length_b   1.000
_cell.length_c   1.000
_cell.angle_alpha   90.00
_cell.angle_beta   90.00
_cell.angle_gamma   90.00
#
_symmetry.space_group_name_H-M   'P 1'
#
loop_
_entity.id
_entity.type
_entity.pdbx_description
1 polymer ?
#
loop_
_entity_poly.entity_id
_entity_poly.type
_entity_poly.pdbx_seq_one_letter_code
_entity_poly.pdbx_strand_id
1 'polypeptide(L)'
;QRKKNMRDKIKAILINKTARQTTLLLLAQIFSMFIALMTGLIIPKKLGVEIYGIYSFAIAVLSFMAVFFEFGYFTTGARMLALTNDKEKEKELLAALLIILITISLLFIFTILILSYFIVYLFEDNISEILRYTSIVSFYYIVPVFLNSIKPRLIVRN
;
A
#
# COMPACT_ATOMS: atom_id res chain seq x y z
N GLN A 1 -3.03 14.07 43.90
CA GLN A 1 -2.13 12.93 43.56
C GLN A 1 -2.46 12.21 42.24
N ARG A 2 -3.73 12.09 41.78
CA ARG A 2 -4.09 11.37 40.53
C ARG A 2 -3.52 11.94 39.20
N LYS A 3 -3.33 13.26 39.05
CA LYS A 3 -2.81 13.87 37.82
C LYS A 3 -1.30 13.63 37.58
N LYS A 4 -0.52 13.38 38.64
CA LYS A 4 0.94 13.15 38.55
C LYS A 4 1.24 11.78 37.90
N ASN A 5 0.52 10.74 38.35
CA ASN A 5 0.60 9.39 37.78
C ASN A 5 0.23 9.29 36.29
N MET A 6 -0.66 10.16 35.79
CA MET A 6 -1.06 10.14 34.37
C MET A 6 0.03 10.73 33.47
N ARG A 7 0.70 11.82 33.89
CA ARG A 7 1.83 12.39 33.16
C ARG A 7 3.05 11.47 33.17
N ASP A 8 3.28 10.76 34.28
CA ASP A 8 4.38 9.81 34.40
C ASP A 8 4.13 8.53 33.61
N LYS A 9 2.87 8.05 33.51
CA LYS A 9 2.48 6.96 32.58
C LYS A 9 2.62 7.38 31.12
N ILE A 10 2.23 8.61 30.77
CA ILE A 10 2.41 9.15 29.41
C ILE A 10 3.90 9.26 29.06
N LYS A 11 4.74 9.73 29.99
CA LYS A 11 6.20 9.74 29.82
C LYS A 11 6.79 8.33 29.72
N ALA A 12 6.31 7.37 30.50
CA ALA A 12 6.75 5.97 30.45
C ALA A 12 6.34 5.28 29.14
N ILE A 13 5.16 5.61 28.60
CA ILE A 13 4.73 5.18 27.26
C ILE A 13 5.60 5.85 26.19
N LEU A 14 5.85 7.15 26.27
CA LEU A 14 6.74 7.89 25.33
C LEU A 14 8.20 7.42 25.35
N ILE A 15 8.68 6.89 26.49
CA ILE A 15 10.00 6.27 26.64
C ILE A 15 10.05 4.88 26.00
N ASN A 16 8.90 4.20 25.85
CA ASN A 16 8.84 2.88 25.25
C ASN A 16 9.01 2.99 23.71
N LYS A 17 10.07 2.35 23.19
CA LYS A 17 10.48 2.38 21.78
C LYS A 17 9.31 2.04 20.83
N THR A 18 8.45 1.11 21.25
CA THR A 18 7.25 0.69 20.52
C THR A 18 6.22 1.81 20.40
N ALA A 19 5.93 2.55 21.48
CA ALA A 19 4.90 3.59 21.44
C ALA A 19 5.35 4.81 20.61
N ARG A 20 6.64 5.16 20.64
CA ARG A 20 7.21 6.19 19.75
C ARG A 20 7.09 5.78 18.28
N GLN A 21 7.36 4.52 17.95
CA GLN A 21 7.22 4.01 16.59
C GLN A 21 5.75 3.98 16.13
N THR A 22 4.82 3.52 16.97
CA THR A 22 3.39 3.54 16.65
C THR A 22 2.88 4.96 16.47
N THR A 23 3.30 5.90 17.33
CA THR A 23 2.90 7.31 17.22
C THR A 23 3.42 7.95 15.92
N LEU A 24 4.67 7.67 15.54
CA LEU A 24 5.22 8.12 14.26
C LEU A 24 4.51 7.51 13.06
N LEU A 25 4.14 6.22 13.11
CA LEU A 25 3.35 5.57 12.07
C LEU A 25 1.96 6.18 11.92
N LEU A 26 1.27 6.44 13.03
CA LEU A 26 -0.03 7.08 13.02
C LEU A 26 0.05 8.51 12.47
N LEU A 27 1.06 9.28 12.87
CA LEU A 27 1.31 10.62 12.31
C LEU A 27 1.58 10.56 10.80
N ALA A 28 2.38 9.60 10.34
CA ALA A 28 2.63 9.40 8.91
C ALA A 28 1.33 9.05 8.16
N GLN A 29 0.48 8.20 8.73
CA GLN A 29 -0.80 7.81 8.12
C GLN A 29 -1.79 8.98 8.03
N ILE A 30 -1.88 9.80 9.07
CA ILE A 30 -2.68 11.04 9.05
C ILE A 30 -2.16 12.00 7.98
N PHE A 31 -0.83 12.14 7.88
CA PHE A 31 -0.21 12.99 6.87
C PHE A 31 -0.46 12.49 5.44
N SER A 32 -0.35 11.18 5.20
CA SER A 32 -0.71 10.57 3.91
C SER A 32 -2.17 10.81 3.55
N MET A 33 -3.09 10.72 4.52
CA MET A 33 -4.51 11.01 4.32
C MET A 33 -4.73 12.48 3.96
N PHE A 34 -4.03 13.40 4.63
CA PHE A 34 -4.09 14.82 4.31
C PHE A 34 -3.60 15.11 2.89
N ILE A 35 -2.49 14.50 2.45
CA ILE A 35 -2.00 14.62 1.07
C ILE A 35 -3.02 14.09 0.07
N ALA A 36 -3.65 12.94 0.35
CA ALA A 36 -4.66 12.35 -0.52
C ALA A 36 -5.87 13.29 -0.68
N LEU A 37 -6.33 13.91 0.41
CA LEU A 37 -7.40 14.90 0.37
C LEU A 37 -7.00 16.14 -0.46
N MET A 38 -5.81 16.69 -0.25
CA MET A 38 -5.34 17.85 -1.02
C MET A 38 -5.24 17.54 -2.52
N THR A 39 -4.72 16.36 -2.85
CA THR A 39 -4.65 15.87 -4.23
C THR A 39 -6.05 15.77 -4.84
N GLY A 40 -7.01 15.20 -4.11
CA GLY A 40 -8.41 15.11 -4.53
C GLY A 40 -9.09 16.46 -4.76
N LEU A 41 -8.66 17.53 -4.09
CA LEU A 41 -9.20 18.88 -4.29
C LEU A 41 -8.50 19.67 -5.40
N ILE A 42 -7.21 19.42 -5.64
CA ILE A 42 -6.39 20.18 -6.61
C ILE A 42 -6.54 19.62 -8.03
N ILE A 43 -6.57 18.30 -8.21
CA ILE A 43 -6.64 17.66 -9.53
C ILE A 43 -7.89 18.09 -10.32
N PRO A 44 -9.12 18.04 -9.78
CA PRO A 44 -10.32 18.42 -10.53
C PRO A 44 -10.28 19.89 -10.99
N LYS A 45 -9.70 20.77 -10.16
CA LYS A 45 -9.55 22.20 -10.49
C LYS A 45 -8.57 22.46 -11.64
N LYS A 46 -7.60 21.57 -11.86
CA LYS A 46 -6.59 21.71 -12.92
C LYS A 46 -6.97 20.99 -14.21
N LEU A 47 -7.61 19.83 -14.13
CA LEU A 47 -7.88 18.98 -15.30
C LEU A 47 -9.23 19.26 -15.97
N GLY A 48 -10.15 19.98 -15.30
CA GLY A 48 -11.52 20.10 -15.76
C GLY A 48 -12.35 18.85 -15.41
N VAL A 49 -13.68 19.01 -15.41
CA VAL A 49 -14.61 18.01 -14.86
C VAL A 49 -14.63 16.71 -15.66
N GLU A 50 -14.54 16.79 -17.00
CA GLU A 50 -14.58 15.61 -17.88
C GLU A 50 -13.35 14.72 -17.73
N ILE A 51 -12.14 15.28 -17.81
CA ILE A 51 -10.89 14.52 -17.70
C ILE A 51 -10.70 13.96 -16.27
N TYR A 52 -11.17 14.70 -15.25
CA TYR A 52 -11.14 14.21 -13.88
C TYR A 52 -12.05 12.99 -13.68
N GLY A 53 -13.25 12.97 -14.28
CA GLY A 53 -14.15 11.81 -14.21
C GLY A 53 -13.50 10.53 -14.74
N ILE A 54 -12.81 10.63 -15.89
CA ILE A 54 -12.06 9.53 -16.49
C ILE A 54 -10.92 9.06 -15.58
N TYR A 55 -10.15 10.01 -15.03
CA TYR A 55 -9.04 9.71 -14.11
C TYR A 55 -9.52 9.02 -12.82
N SER A 56 -10.58 9.55 -12.20
CA SER A 56 -11.15 8.98 -10.98
C SER A 56 -11.74 7.58 -11.21
N PHE A 57 -12.36 7.35 -12.37
CA PHE A 57 -12.82 6.02 -12.76
C PHE A 57 -11.65 5.03 -12.90
N ALA A 58 -10.58 5.42 -13.60
CA ALA A 58 -9.38 4.60 -13.73
C ALA A 58 -8.78 4.23 -12.36
N ILE A 59 -8.66 5.20 -11.46
CA ILE A 59 -8.17 4.94 -10.09
C ILE A 59 -9.10 4.01 -9.31
N ALA A 60 -10.41 4.18 -9.42
CA ALA A 60 -11.37 3.33 -8.73
C ALA A 60 -11.26 1.87 -9.18
N VAL A 61 -11.15 1.65 -10.49
CA VAL A 61 -10.94 0.31 -11.08
C VAL A 61 -9.61 -0.30 -10.64
N LEU A 62 -8.52 0.48 -10.69
CA LEU A 62 -7.20 0.05 -10.23
C LEU A 62 -7.23 -0.34 -8.74
N SER A 63 -7.84 0.49 -7.90
CA SER A 63 -7.93 0.27 -6.45
C SER A 63 -8.77 -0.95 -6.13
N PHE A 64 -9.91 -1.12 -6.82
CA PHE A 64 -10.76 -2.30 -6.67
C PHE A 64 -10.02 -3.58 -7.05
N MET A 65 -9.31 -3.58 -8.18
CA MET A 65 -8.52 -4.73 -8.58
C MET A 65 -7.36 -4.98 -7.60
N ALA A 66 -6.66 -3.94 -7.15
CA ALA A 66 -5.52 -4.08 -6.24
C ALA A 66 -5.87 -4.86 -4.98
N VAL A 67 -7.07 -4.64 -4.41
CA VAL A 67 -7.59 -5.40 -3.26
C VAL A 67 -7.56 -6.91 -3.51
N PHE A 68 -7.92 -7.41 -4.70
CA PHE A 68 -7.88 -8.86 -4.94
C PHE A 68 -6.47 -9.44 -4.94
N PHE A 69 -5.46 -8.65 -5.33
CA PHE A 69 -4.07 -9.10 -5.42
C PHE A 69 -3.28 -8.83 -4.12
N GLU A 70 -3.68 -7.83 -3.34
CA GLU A 70 -3.06 -7.52 -2.05
C GLU A 70 -3.45 -8.53 -0.96
N PHE A 71 -4.65 -9.10 -1.01
CA PHE A 71 -5.17 -9.97 0.02
C PHE A 71 -4.62 -11.40 -0.09
N GLY A 72 -4.12 -11.94 1.03
CA GLY A 72 -3.82 -13.37 1.20
C GLY A 72 -2.35 -13.76 1.15
N TYR A 73 -1.56 -13.20 0.23
CA TYR A 73 -0.16 -13.62 0.05
C TYR A 73 0.78 -13.00 1.09
N PHE A 74 0.71 -11.68 1.27
CA PHE A 74 1.61 -10.96 2.17
C PHE A 74 1.35 -11.27 3.65
N THR A 75 0.09 -11.48 4.03
CA THR A 75 -0.30 -11.87 5.39
C THR A 75 0.19 -13.26 5.76
N THR A 76 0.10 -14.21 4.84
CA THR A 76 0.60 -15.59 5.03
C THR A 76 2.12 -15.61 5.07
N GLY A 77 2.76 -14.87 4.17
CA GLY A 77 4.20 -14.68 4.13
C GLY A 77 4.79 -14.08 5.40
N ALA A 78 4.19 -13.00 5.89
CA ALA A 78 4.58 -12.38 7.15
C ALA A 78 4.44 -13.35 8.34
N ARG A 79 3.39 -14.18 8.34
CA ARG A 79 3.18 -15.19 9.39
C ARG A 79 4.22 -16.30 9.33
N MET A 80 4.54 -16.83 8.15
CA MET A 80 5.60 -17.84 7.99
C MET A 80 6.96 -17.26 8.36
N LEU A 81 7.23 -16.01 7.97
CA LEU A 81 8.43 -15.30 8.40
C LEU A 81 8.43 -15.24 9.93
N ALA A 82 7.33 -14.80 10.54
CA ALA A 82 7.14 -14.66 11.99
C ALA A 82 7.39 -15.94 12.83
N LEU A 83 7.27 -17.12 12.24
CA LEU A 83 7.44 -18.41 12.93
C LEU A 83 8.84 -19.04 12.75
N THR A 84 9.63 -18.57 11.76
CA THR A 84 10.96 -19.11 11.47
C THR A 84 12.02 -18.46 12.37
N ASN A 85 12.72 -19.25 13.19
CA ASN A 85 13.79 -18.76 14.09
C ASN A 85 15.20 -18.87 13.50
N ASP A 86 15.34 -19.54 12.36
CA ASP A 86 16.61 -19.75 11.66
C ASP A 86 16.87 -18.65 10.63
N LYS A 87 18.05 -18.02 10.69
CA LYS A 87 18.44 -16.90 9.83
C LYS A 87 18.63 -17.31 8.36
N GLU A 88 19.04 -18.54 8.10
CA GLU A 88 19.22 -19.05 6.73
C GLU A 88 17.84 -19.23 6.07
N LYS A 89 16.93 -19.91 6.77
CA LYS A 89 15.55 -20.11 6.32
C LYS A 89 14.75 -18.80 6.22
N GLU A 90 15.04 -17.83 7.08
CA GLU A 90 14.43 -16.49 7.01
C GLU A 90 14.80 -15.78 5.70
N LYS A 91 16.07 -15.83 5.28
CA LYS A 91 16.51 -15.24 4.01
C LYS A 91 15.86 -15.95 2.81
N GLU A 92 15.79 -17.26 2.84
CA GLU A 92 15.14 -18.05 1.79
C GLU A 92 13.65 -17.69 1.68
N LEU A 93 12.96 -17.53 2.80
CA LEU A 93 11.55 -17.13 2.83
C LEU A 93 11.34 -15.69 2.33
N LEU A 94 12.24 -14.76 2.66
CA LEU A 94 12.21 -13.40 2.12
C LEU A 94 12.41 -13.40 0.60
N ALA A 95 13.33 -14.22 0.09
CA ALA A 95 13.54 -14.38 -1.35
C ALA A 95 12.29 -14.97 -2.03
N ALA A 96 11.68 -16.00 -1.43
CA ALA A 96 10.43 -16.56 -1.92
C ALA A 96 9.29 -15.53 -1.95
N LEU A 97 9.17 -14.69 -0.91
CA LEU A 97 8.19 -13.62 -0.86
C LEU A 97 8.43 -12.52 -1.89
N LEU A 98 9.69 -12.21 -2.19
CA LEU A 98 10.05 -11.29 -3.27
C LEU A 98 9.66 -11.86 -4.65
N ILE A 99 9.90 -13.15 -4.88
CA ILE A 99 9.49 -13.81 -6.14
C ILE A 99 7.96 -13.75 -6.28
N ILE A 100 7.22 -14.10 -5.22
CA ILE A 100 5.76 -14.02 -5.19
C ILE A 100 5.29 -12.59 -5.49
N LEU A 101 5.94 -11.57 -4.89
CA LEU A 101 5.64 -10.17 -5.15
C LEU A 101 5.79 -9.82 -6.63
N ILE A 102 6.89 -10.23 -7.26
CA ILE A 102 7.15 -9.97 -8.69
C ILE A 102 6.10 -10.67 -9.55
N THR A 103 5.77 -11.93 -9.25
CA THR A 103 4.75 -12.69 -9.98
C THR A 103 3.36 -12.06 -9.87
N ILE A 104 2.95 -11.67 -8.67
CA ILE A 104 1.66 -11.00 -8.43
C ILE A 104 1.62 -9.65 -9.13
N SER A 105 2.71 -8.88 -9.07
CA SER A 105 2.80 -7.59 -9.74
C SER A 105 2.69 -7.74 -11.25
N LEU A 106 3.34 -8.76 -11.83
CA LEU A 106 3.26 -9.03 -13.26
C LEU A 106 1.83 -9.44 -13.65
N LEU A 107 1.20 -10.33 -12.89
CA LEU A 107 -0.20 -10.71 -13.09
C LEU A 107 -1.14 -9.51 -13.01
N PHE A 108 -0.93 -8.61 -12.04
CA PHE A 108 -1.71 -7.38 -11.89
C PHE A 108 -1.62 -6.49 -13.14
N ILE A 109 -0.40 -6.27 -13.65
CA ILE A 109 -0.18 -5.50 -14.89
C ILE A 109 -0.93 -6.14 -16.05
N PHE A 110 -0.84 -7.47 -16.21
CA PHE A 110 -1.57 -8.17 -17.27
C PHE A 110 -3.09 -8.04 -17.13
N THR A 111 -3.62 -8.17 -15.92
CA THR A 111 -5.07 -8.00 -15.67
C THR A 111 -5.53 -6.59 -16.03
N ILE A 112 -4.79 -5.56 -15.64
CA ILE A 112 -5.12 -4.17 -15.98
C ILE A 112 -5.01 -3.90 -17.48
N LEU A 113 -4.02 -4.50 -18.17
CA LEU A 113 -3.91 -4.40 -19.62
C LEU A 113 -5.11 -5.03 -20.33
N ILE A 114 -5.53 -6.22 -19.93
CA ILE A 114 -6.73 -6.89 -20.47
C ILE A 114 -7.97 -6.03 -20.22
N LEU A 115 -8.10 -5.47 -19.02
CA LEU A 115 -9.22 -4.61 -18.65
C LEU A 115 -9.22 -3.29 -19.43
N SER A 116 -8.05 -2.74 -19.74
CA SER A 116 -7.90 -1.58 -20.64
C SER A 116 -8.48 -1.85 -22.02
N TYR A 117 -8.21 -3.01 -22.61
CA TYR A 117 -8.82 -3.41 -23.88
C TYR A 117 -10.34 -3.56 -23.79
N PHE A 118 -10.88 -4.07 -22.67
CA PHE A 118 -12.32 -4.18 -22.47
C PHE A 118 -13.00 -2.80 -22.37
N ILE A 119 -12.32 -1.83 -21.75
CA ILE A 119 -12.82 -0.46 -21.62
C ILE A 119 -12.82 0.28 -22.97
N VAL A 120 -11.86 0.02 -23.87
CA VAL A 120 -11.88 0.55 -25.27
C VAL A 120 -13.18 0.19 -25.99
N TYR A 121 -13.71 -1.01 -25.74
CA TYR A 121 -14.93 -1.48 -26.39
C TYR A 121 -16.21 -0.83 -25.83
N LEU A 122 -16.18 -0.41 -24.55
CA LEU A 122 -17.33 0.19 -23.86
C LEU A 122 -17.35 1.71 -23.93
N PHE A 123 -16.19 2.36 -24.09
CA PHE A 123 -16.03 3.81 -24.12
C PHE A 123 -15.10 4.18 -25.30
N GLU A 124 -15.63 4.89 -26.31
CA GLU A 124 -14.90 5.34 -27.51
C GLU A 124 -13.83 6.43 -27.25
N ASP A 125 -13.38 6.60 -26.02
CA ASP A 125 -12.65 7.79 -25.59
C ASP A 125 -11.25 7.46 -24.99
N ASN A 126 -10.44 8.51 -24.78
CA ASN A 126 -9.02 8.52 -24.33
C ASN A 126 -8.72 7.78 -23.00
N ILE A 127 -9.70 7.13 -22.39
CA ILE A 127 -9.64 6.37 -21.14
C ILE A 127 -8.61 5.23 -21.23
N SER A 128 -8.55 4.56 -22.38
CA SER A 128 -7.69 3.40 -22.57
C SER A 128 -6.20 3.72 -22.54
N GLU A 129 -5.83 4.89 -23.06
CA GLU A 129 -4.45 5.36 -23.11
C GLU A 129 -3.95 5.77 -21.72
N ILE A 130 -4.79 6.48 -20.96
CA ILE A 130 -4.51 6.82 -19.55
C ILE A 130 -4.34 5.54 -18.73
N LEU A 131 -5.19 4.54 -18.95
CA LEU A 131 -5.14 3.29 -18.19
C LEU A 131 -3.84 2.49 -18.47
N ARG A 132 -3.34 2.50 -19.72
CA ARG A 132 -2.05 1.91 -20.10
C ARG A 132 -0.86 2.60 -19.45
N TYR A 133 -0.86 3.93 -19.38
CA TYR A 133 0.20 4.64 -18.65
C TYR A 133 0.16 4.34 -17.16
N THR A 134 -1.04 4.25 -16.57
CA THR A 134 -1.18 3.89 -15.14
C THR A 134 -0.84 2.44 -14.83
N SER A 135 -0.94 1.51 -15.78
CA SER A 135 -0.56 0.09 -15.57
C SER A 135 0.94 -0.11 -15.37
N ILE A 136 1.78 0.79 -15.88
CA ILE A 136 3.23 0.74 -15.63
C ILE A 136 3.51 1.21 -14.19
N VAL A 137 2.76 2.21 -13.71
CA VAL A 137 2.92 2.80 -12.37
C VAL A 137 2.27 1.95 -11.29
N SER A 138 1.36 1.01 -11.63
CA SER A 138 0.65 0.19 -10.65
C SER A 138 1.54 -0.69 -9.75
N PHE A 139 2.80 -0.92 -10.13
CA PHE A 139 3.78 -1.55 -9.24
C PHE A 139 3.89 -0.82 -7.88
N TYR A 140 3.67 0.49 -7.86
CA TYR A 140 3.70 1.31 -6.65
C TYR A 140 2.66 0.88 -5.60
N TYR A 141 1.52 0.30 -5.98
CA TYR A 141 0.49 -0.10 -5.02
C TYR A 141 0.92 -1.30 -4.17
N ILE A 142 1.70 -2.23 -4.73
CA ILE A 142 2.02 -3.51 -4.09
C ILE A 142 3.26 -3.40 -3.16
N VAL A 143 4.21 -2.51 -3.48
CA VAL A 143 5.47 -2.36 -2.73
C VAL A 143 5.27 -1.97 -1.25
N PRO A 144 4.40 -1.00 -0.89
CA PRO A 144 4.16 -0.62 0.50
C PRO A 144 3.57 -1.76 1.33
N VAL A 145 2.69 -2.58 0.74
CA VAL A 145 2.06 -3.72 1.40
C VAL A 145 3.10 -4.75 1.84
N PHE A 146 4.04 -5.08 0.95
CA PHE A 146 5.16 -5.96 1.27
C PHE A 146 6.06 -5.43 2.38
N LEU A 147 6.46 -4.15 2.29
CA LEU A 147 7.33 -3.53 3.30
C LEU A 147 6.68 -3.48 4.68
N ASN A 148 5.37 -3.19 4.73
CA ASN A 148 4.61 -3.18 5.98
C ASN A 148 4.43 -4.57 6.59
N SER A 149 4.45 -5.62 5.76
CA SER A 149 4.31 -7.01 6.19
C SER A 149 5.57 -7.54 6.89
N ILE A 150 6.75 -7.04 6.51
CA ILE A 150 8.05 -7.50 7.05
C ILE A 150 8.52 -6.66 8.26
N LYS A 151 8.15 -5.37 8.27
CA LYS A 151 8.53 -4.39 9.31
C LYS A 151 8.34 -4.84 10.78
N PRO A 152 7.25 -5.54 11.16
CA PRO A 152 7.01 -5.92 12.55
C PRO A 152 8.14 -6.75 13.16
N ARG A 153 8.91 -7.52 12.37
CA ARG A 153 9.97 -8.38 12.88
C ARG A 153 11.34 -7.70 13.01
N LEU A 154 11.64 -6.71 12.16
CA LEU A 154 12.89 -5.93 12.26
C LEU A 154 12.95 -5.08 13.54
N ILE A 155 11.78 -4.69 14.07
CA ILE A 155 11.65 -3.92 15.30
C ILE A 155 11.87 -4.79 16.55
N VAL A 156 11.48 -6.07 16.53
CA VAL A 156 11.60 -6.98 17.69
C VAL A 156 13.05 -7.42 17.93
N ARG A 157 13.91 -7.34 16.90
CA ARG A 157 15.30 -7.81 16.96
C ARG A 157 16.31 -6.72 17.34
N ASN A 158 15.88 -5.48 17.62
CA ASN A 158 16.74 -4.31 17.85
C ASN A 158 16.29 -3.50 19.06
#